data_AF-A0A2K8Z551-F1
#
_entry.id   AF-A0A2K8Z551-F1
#
_cell.length_a   1.000
_cell.length_b   1.000
_cell.length_c   1.000
_cell.angle_alpha   90.00
_cell.angle_beta   90.00
_cell.angle_gamma   90.00
#
_symmetry.space_group_name_H-M   'P 1'
#
loop_
_entity.id
_entity.type
_entity.pdbx_description
1 polymer ?
#
loop_
_entity_poly.entity_id
_entity_poly.type
_entity_poly.pdbx_seq_one_letter_code
_entity_poly.pdbx_strand_id
1 'polypeptide(L)'
;MTKPHYIKFLFMKRPLVLSALLISFLAACTPERVRYTNELKQEMADSKIKRITNADMVETVDNLGGKVTTVLEKELTTQLQKSTNPAERAKLCQLQNLPRAKAIAERYALDIRLLGKADIQNKGLSTKEREILDAYLYSAKQKSTAISNIQKITDTSFVYNAPVPVNSVICEACFGKQETPFAVWHLGFNKREVVRRMGNTKKKKQS
;
A
#
# COMPACT_ATOMS: atom_id res chain seq x y z
N MET A 1 61.50 56.49 -45.71
CA MET A 1 60.52 56.90 -44.67
C MET A 1 59.24 56.08 -44.84
N THR A 2 58.93 55.24 -43.85
CA THR A 2 57.60 54.88 -43.28
C THR A 2 56.34 55.09 -44.15
N LYS A 3 55.41 54.14 -44.35
CA LYS A 3 54.58 53.44 -43.32
C LYS A 3 53.67 52.38 -44.01
N PRO A 4 53.24 51.32 -43.32
CA PRO A 4 52.24 50.36 -43.81
C PRO A 4 50.81 50.76 -43.41
N HIS A 5 49.81 50.42 -44.23
CA HIS A 5 48.38 50.55 -43.88
C HIS A 5 47.80 49.18 -43.50
N TYR A 6 47.56 48.99 -42.20
CA TYR A 6 46.95 47.79 -41.63
C TYR A 6 45.42 47.82 -41.71
N ILE A 7 44.90 46.62 -41.95
CA ILE A 7 43.52 46.14 -41.98
C ILE A 7 42.69 46.66 -40.79
N LYS A 8 41.74 47.56 -41.07
CA LYS A 8 40.65 47.95 -40.15
C LYS A 8 39.42 47.10 -40.45
N PHE A 9 39.28 45.90 -39.88
CA PHE A 9 37.96 45.23 -39.90
C PHE A 9 37.65 44.28 -38.74
N LEU A 10 38.58 44.04 -37.81
CA LEU A 10 38.43 42.96 -36.82
C LEU A 10 38.08 43.40 -35.37
N PHE A 11 37.98 44.69 -35.08
CA PHE A 11 37.83 45.16 -33.69
C PHE A 11 36.38 45.42 -33.22
N MET A 12 35.41 45.55 -34.14
CA MET A 12 34.05 45.97 -33.76
C MET A 12 33.08 44.83 -33.42
N LYS A 13 33.42 43.57 -33.76
CA LYS A 13 32.51 42.41 -33.58
C LYS A 13 32.76 41.61 -32.28
N ARG A 14 33.91 41.80 -31.63
CA ARG A 14 34.26 41.16 -30.35
C ARG A 14 33.40 41.58 -29.14
N PRO A 15 33.09 42.89 -28.92
CA PRO A 15 32.28 43.28 -27.76
C PRO A 15 30.81 42.87 -27.90
N LEU A 16 30.29 42.78 -29.14
CA LEU A 16 28.91 42.37 -29.40
C LEU A 16 28.69 40.88 -29.09
N VAL A 17 29.65 40.02 -29.45
CA VAL A 17 29.60 38.57 -29.17
C VAL A 17 29.74 38.29 -27.66
N LEU A 18 30.62 39.02 -26.96
CA LEU A 18 30.77 38.92 -25.51
C LEU A 18 29.51 39.38 -24.76
N SER A 19 28.85 40.45 -25.24
CA SER A 19 27.59 40.93 -24.67
C SER A 19 26.44 39.96 -24.90
N ALA A 20 26.34 39.37 -26.10
CA ALA A 20 25.35 38.33 -26.41
C ALA A 20 25.53 37.07 -25.55
N LEU A 21 26.77 36.64 -25.31
CA LEU A 21 27.08 35.49 -24.45
C LEU A 21 26.64 35.76 -22.99
N LEU A 22 26.88 36.98 -22.49
CA LEU A 22 26.50 37.37 -21.13
C LEU A 22 24.97 37.39 -20.94
N ILE A 23 24.22 37.83 -21.96
CA ILE A 23 22.75 37.85 -21.95
C ILE A 23 22.17 36.43 -21.98
N SER A 24 22.78 35.50 -22.72
CA SER A 24 22.38 34.08 -22.68
C SER A 24 22.60 33.43 -21.31
N PHE A 25 23.66 33.79 -20.58
CA PHE A 25 23.87 33.31 -19.20
C PHE A 25 22.82 33.86 -18.22
N LEU A 26 22.34 35.09 -18.42
CA LEU A 26 21.28 35.67 -17.59
C LEU A 26 19.89 35.09 -17.91
N ALA A 27 19.64 34.70 -19.16
CA ALA A 27 18.37 34.09 -19.58
C ALA A 27 18.23 32.61 -19.15
N ALA A 28 19.34 31.91 -18.89
CA ALA A 28 19.33 30.53 -18.39
C ALA A 28 18.97 30.43 -16.90
N CYS A 29 18.99 31.54 -16.16
CA CYS A 29 18.63 31.61 -14.75
C CYS A 29 17.17 32.06 -14.59
N THR A 30 16.24 31.36 -15.23
CA THR A 30 14.85 31.41 -14.77
C THR A 30 14.76 30.52 -13.54
N PRO A 31 14.47 31.03 -12.34
CA PRO A 31 14.16 30.16 -11.21
C PRO A 31 12.90 29.41 -11.61
N GLU A 32 13.06 28.16 -12.04
CA GLU A 32 11.95 27.27 -12.28
C GLU A 32 11.26 27.13 -10.93
N ARG A 33 10.18 27.89 -10.77
CA ARG A 33 9.48 28.05 -9.51
C ARG A 33 9.00 26.65 -9.15
N VAL A 34 9.67 26.01 -8.19
CA VAL A 34 9.38 24.63 -7.78
C VAL A 34 7.87 24.52 -7.63
N ARG A 35 7.24 23.80 -8.56
CA ARG A 35 5.78 23.66 -8.54
C ARG A 35 5.48 22.84 -7.31
N TYR A 36 4.83 23.45 -6.33
CA TYR A 36 4.34 22.78 -5.13
C TYR A 36 3.19 21.84 -5.49
N THR A 37 3.51 20.77 -6.20
CA THR A 37 2.55 19.71 -6.51
C THR A 37 2.24 18.92 -5.24
N ASN A 38 1.14 18.17 -5.26
CA ASN A 38 0.75 17.36 -4.10
C ASN A 38 1.77 16.26 -3.83
N GLU A 39 2.40 15.75 -4.88
CA GLU A 39 3.46 14.74 -4.84
C GLU A 39 4.69 15.28 -4.14
N LEU A 40 5.13 16.51 -4.48
CA LEU A 40 6.27 17.15 -3.81
C LEU A 40 5.97 17.43 -2.34
N LYS A 41 4.77 17.93 -2.01
CA LYS A 41 4.34 18.12 -0.61
C LYS A 41 4.35 16.81 0.17
N GLN A 42 3.94 15.72 -0.48
CA GLN A 42 3.92 14.39 0.12
C GLN A 42 5.34 13.85 0.34
N GLU A 43 6.23 13.98 -0.63
CA GLU A 43 7.64 13.59 -0.52
C GLU A 43 8.35 14.35 0.61
N MET A 44 8.11 15.67 0.73
CA MET A 44 8.62 16.47 1.84
C MET A 44 8.05 16.03 3.20
N ALA A 45 6.79 15.60 3.27
CA ALA A 45 6.18 15.10 4.50
C ALA A 45 6.70 13.69 4.88
N ASP A 46 7.01 12.87 3.88
CA ASP A 46 7.54 11.52 4.04
C ASP A 46 9.01 11.53 4.47
N SER A 47 9.75 12.58 4.10
CA SER A 47 11.16 12.78 4.48
C SER A 47 11.36 13.31 5.91
N LYS A 48 10.28 13.67 6.62
CA LYS A 48 10.37 14.12 8.03
C LYS A 48 10.64 12.95 8.96
N ILE A 49 11.64 13.11 9.83
CA ILE A 49 11.95 12.15 10.90
C ILE A 49 10.76 12.07 11.88
N LYS A 50 10.16 10.89 12.01
CA LYS A 50 9.05 10.61 12.94
C LYS A 50 9.54 9.62 14.00
N ARG A 51 9.35 9.94 15.28
CA ARG A 51 9.49 8.94 16.36
C ARG A 51 8.20 8.13 16.43
N ILE A 52 8.31 6.85 16.09
CA ILE A 52 7.20 5.90 16.04
C ILE A 52 7.61 4.67 16.83
N THR A 53 6.79 4.29 17.81
CA THR A 53 7.02 3.08 18.61
C THR A 53 6.42 1.86 17.92
N ASN A 54 6.86 0.66 18.32
CA ASN A 54 6.24 -0.59 17.85
C ASN A 54 4.77 -0.68 18.28
N ALA A 55 4.41 -0.14 19.45
CA ALA A 55 3.03 -0.09 19.91
C ALA A 55 2.16 0.77 18.99
N ASP A 56 2.63 1.97 18.62
CA ASP A 56 1.90 2.84 17.68
C ASP A 56 1.70 2.15 16.31
N MET A 57 2.69 1.39 15.85
CA MET A 57 2.61 0.63 14.60
C MET A 57 1.54 -0.47 14.68
N VAL A 58 1.57 -1.28 15.75
CA VAL A 58 0.61 -2.36 15.97
C VAL A 58 -0.81 -1.80 16.09
N GLU A 59 -1.01 -0.73 16.89
CA GLU A 59 -2.30 -0.06 17.01
C GLU A 59 -2.80 0.47 15.66
N THR A 60 -1.91 1.02 14.83
CA THR A 60 -2.29 1.53 13.50
C THR A 60 -2.68 0.38 12.57
N VAL A 61 -1.92 -0.71 12.56
CA VAL A 61 -2.21 -1.92 11.76
C VAL A 61 -3.52 -2.54 12.22
N ASP A 62 -3.77 -2.63 13.52
CA ASP A 62 -4.99 -3.19 14.09
C ASP A 62 -6.23 -2.39 13.66
N ASN A 63 -6.20 -1.08 13.89
CA ASN A 63 -7.28 -0.19 13.54
C ASN A 63 -7.59 -0.18 12.03
N LEU A 64 -6.54 -0.19 11.20
CA LEU A 64 -6.71 -0.20 9.75
C LEU A 64 -7.16 -1.58 9.27
N GLY A 65 -6.57 -2.66 9.79
CA GLY A 65 -6.91 -4.04 9.49
C GLY A 65 -8.38 -4.33 9.79
N GLY A 66 -8.84 -4.03 11.00
CA GLY A 66 -10.25 -4.20 11.39
C GLY A 66 -11.21 -3.45 10.48
N LYS A 67 -10.94 -2.16 10.19
CA LYS A 67 -11.77 -1.35 9.28
C LYS A 67 -11.82 -1.91 7.87
N VAL A 68 -10.67 -2.33 7.33
CA VAL A 68 -10.59 -2.91 6.00
C VAL A 68 -11.36 -4.23 5.95
N THR A 69 -11.14 -5.13 6.91
CA THR A 69 -11.87 -6.40 7.00
C THR A 69 -13.38 -6.20 7.02
N THR A 70 -13.91 -5.27 7.84
CA THR A 70 -15.35 -4.99 7.85
C THR A 70 -15.90 -4.58 6.48
N VAL A 71 -15.14 -3.77 5.72
CA VAL A 71 -15.57 -3.34 4.38
C VAL A 71 -15.50 -4.49 3.38
N LEU A 72 -14.43 -5.29 3.42
CA LEU A 72 -14.25 -6.46 2.55
C LEU A 72 -15.34 -7.50 2.79
N GLU A 73 -15.60 -7.83 4.06
CA GLU A 73 -16.63 -8.80 4.44
C GLU A 73 -18.01 -8.35 3.95
N LYS A 74 -18.35 -7.08 4.15
CA LYS A 74 -19.63 -6.54 3.69
C LYS A 74 -19.76 -6.59 2.17
N GLU A 75 -18.73 -6.19 1.43
CA GLU A 75 -18.75 -6.23 -0.03
C GLU A 75 -18.87 -7.67 -0.54
N LEU A 76 -17.99 -8.58 -0.09
CA LEU A 76 -17.98 -9.96 -0.53
C LEU A 76 -19.29 -10.68 -0.17
N THR A 77 -19.80 -10.51 1.04
CA THR A 77 -21.10 -11.07 1.45
C THR A 77 -22.22 -10.58 0.55
N THR A 78 -22.26 -9.28 0.24
CA THR A 78 -23.29 -8.69 -0.63
C THR A 78 -23.24 -9.31 -2.03
N GLN A 79 -22.06 -9.50 -2.60
CA GLN A 79 -21.91 -10.08 -3.94
C GLN A 79 -22.24 -11.58 -3.95
N LEU A 80 -21.81 -12.33 -2.93
CA LEU A 80 -22.14 -13.75 -2.79
C LEU A 80 -23.64 -13.98 -2.59
N GLN A 81 -24.35 -13.10 -1.91
CA GLN A 81 -25.81 -13.22 -1.75
C GLN A 81 -26.57 -12.93 -3.06
N LYS A 82 -26.01 -12.09 -3.94
CA LYS A 82 -26.62 -11.76 -5.24
C LYS A 82 -26.34 -12.81 -6.31
N SER A 83 -25.22 -13.53 -6.20
CA SER A 83 -24.79 -14.50 -7.19
C SER A 83 -25.22 -15.93 -6.84
N THR A 84 -26.04 -16.53 -7.70
CA THR A 84 -26.41 -17.95 -7.65
C THR A 84 -25.54 -18.81 -8.57
N ASN A 85 -24.78 -18.20 -9.48
CA ASN A 85 -23.95 -18.91 -10.45
C ASN A 85 -22.65 -19.44 -9.80
N PRO A 86 -22.38 -20.76 -9.80
CA PRO A 86 -21.17 -21.33 -9.20
C PRO A 86 -19.85 -20.76 -9.74
N ALA A 87 -19.78 -20.46 -11.05
CA ALA A 87 -18.57 -19.93 -11.67
C ALA A 87 -18.29 -18.48 -11.23
N GLU A 88 -19.33 -17.67 -11.06
CA GLU A 88 -19.19 -16.30 -10.56
C GLU A 88 -18.81 -16.30 -9.07
N ARG A 89 -19.46 -17.17 -8.27
CA ARG A 89 -19.11 -17.35 -6.85
C ARG A 89 -17.65 -17.76 -6.67
N ALA A 90 -17.12 -18.65 -7.53
CA ALA A 90 -15.71 -19.03 -7.50
C ALA A 90 -14.77 -17.84 -7.75
N LYS A 91 -15.12 -16.96 -8.71
CA LYS A 91 -14.38 -15.72 -8.96
C LYS A 91 -14.42 -14.77 -7.76
N LEU A 92 -15.58 -14.63 -7.12
CA LEU A 92 -15.74 -13.81 -5.90
C LEU A 92 -14.89 -14.36 -4.74
N CYS A 93 -14.82 -15.68 -4.57
CA CYS A 93 -13.95 -16.31 -3.58
C CYS A 93 -12.45 -16.11 -3.85
N GLN A 94 -12.08 -15.83 -5.10
CA GLN A 94 -10.73 -15.39 -5.50
C GLN A 94 -10.58 -13.86 -5.44
N LEU A 95 -11.54 -13.16 -4.81
CA LEU A 95 -11.59 -11.71 -4.66
C LEU A 95 -11.63 -10.93 -6.00
N GLN A 96 -12.04 -11.59 -7.09
CA GLN A 96 -12.24 -10.95 -8.37
C GLN A 96 -13.58 -10.20 -8.38
N ASN A 97 -13.67 -9.14 -9.18
CA ASN A 97 -14.88 -8.31 -9.33
C ASN A 97 -15.36 -7.64 -8.02
N LEU A 98 -14.43 -7.36 -7.09
CA LEU A 98 -14.67 -6.59 -5.88
C LEU A 98 -14.05 -5.20 -6.02
N PRO A 99 -14.76 -4.21 -6.59
CA PRO A 99 -14.19 -2.89 -6.88
C PRO A 99 -13.72 -2.15 -5.62
N ARG A 100 -14.39 -2.29 -4.47
CA ARG A 100 -13.93 -1.61 -3.24
C ARG A 100 -12.69 -2.30 -2.67
N ALA A 101 -12.65 -3.64 -2.66
CA ALA A 101 -11.46 -4.39 -2.28
C ALA A 101 -10.24 -3.97 -3.11
N LYS A 102 -10.40 -3.89 -4.44
CA LYS A 102 -9.34 -3.42 -5.35
C LYS A 102 -8.92 -1.98 -5.04
N ALA A 103 -9.87 -1.06 -4.90
CA ALA A 103 -9.57 0.34 -4.58
C ALA A 103 -8.87 0.50 -3.22
N ILE A 104 -9.20 -0.33 -2.22
CA ILE A 104 -8.53 -0.35 -0.92
C ILE A 104 -7.11 -0.89 -1.06
N ALA A 105 -6.92 -2.02 -1.74
CA ALA A 105 -5.61 -2.60 -1.97
C ALA A 105 -4.66 -1.59 -2.63
N GLU A 106 -5.12 -0.91 -3.68
CA GLU A 106 -4.35 0.12 -4.40
C GLU A 106 -4.08 1.36 -3.52
N ARG A 107 -5.10 1.91 -2.87
CA ARG A 107 -4.98 3.13 -2.06
C ARG A 107 -4.06 2.93 -0.85
N TYR A 108 -4.13 1.75 -0.24
CA TYR A 108 -3.39 1.45 0.98
C TYR A 108 -2.10 0.65 0.75
N ALA A 109 -1.85 0.23 -0.49
CA ALA A 109 -0.78 -0.69 -0.87
C ALA A 109 -0.80 -1.96 0.01
N LEU A 110 -2.00 -2.56 0.12
CA LEU A 110 -2.22 -3.77 0.91
C LEU A 110 -2.21 -5.00 0.02
N ASP A 111 -1.57 -6.05 0.51
CA ASP A 111 -1.80 -7.41 0.02
C ASP A 111 -3.06 -7.94 0.71
N ILE A 112 -4.12 -8.21 -0.05
CA ILE A 112 -5.41 -8.66 0.48
C ILE A 112 -5.69 -10.05 -0.05
N ARG A 113 -5.80 -11.02 0.86
CA ARG A 113 -6.06 -12.42 0.51
C ARG A 113 -7.10 -13.02 1.43
N LEU A 114 -7.84 -13.99 0.91
CA LEU A 114 -8.74 -14.83 1.68
C LEU A 114 -8.17 -16.24 1.67
N LEU A 115 -7.69 -16.70 2.82
CA LEU A 115 -6.90 -17.92 2.96
C LEU A 115 -7.68 -19.00 3.71
N GLY A 116 -7.36 -20.27 3.43
CA GLY A 116 -7.94 -21.43 4.12
C GLY A 116 -6.96 -22.60 4.22
N LYS A 117 -7.48 -23.83 4.38
CA LYS A 117 -6.68 -25.04 4.65
C LYS A 117 -5.58 -25.30 3.61
N ALA A 118 -5.86 -25.07 2.33
CA ALA A 118 -4.91 -25.31 1.25
C ALA A 118 -3.66 -24.39 1.35
N ASP A 119 -3.83 -23.19 1.90
CA ASP A 119 -2.76 -22.20 1.99
C ASP A 119 -1.72 -22.53 3.06
N ILE A 120 -2.02 -23.43 3.99
CA ILE A 120 -1.06 -23.93 5.00
C ILE A 120 0.15 -24.60 4.33
N GLN A 121 0.00 -25.13 3.11
CA GLN A 121 1.09 -25.73 2.34
C GLN A 121 1.66 -24.80 1.26
N ASN A 122 1.18 -23.57 1.18
CA ASN A 122 1.60 -22.61 0.16
C ASN A 122 3.00 -22.06 0.47
N LYS A 123 4.01 -22.51 -0.30
CA LYS A 123 5.40 -22.06 -0.16
C LYS A 123 5.62 -20.57 -0.48
N GLY A 124 4.64 -19.90 -1.10
CA GLY A 124 4.64 -18.45 -1.30
C GLY A 124 4.36 -17.64 -0.02
N LEU A 125 3.83 -18.28 1.03
CA LEU A 125 3.74 -17.69 2.37
C LEU A 125 5.03 -17.92 3.15
N SER A 126 5.35 -17.04 4.09
CA SER A 126 6.43 -17.32 5.05
C SER A 126 6.08 -18.49 5.97
N THR A 127 7.09 -19.12 6.58
CA THR A 127 6.86 -20.18 7.57
C THR A 127 5.94 -19.72 8.70
N LYS A 128 6.17 -18.49 9.20
CA LYS A 128 5.35 -17.89 10.24
C LYS A 128 3.88 -17.72 9.83
N GLU A 129 3.62 -17.28 8.59
CA GLU A 129 2.24 -17.18 8.08
C GLU A 129 1.54 -18.54 8.03
N ARG A 130 2.24 -19.60 7.60
CA ARG A 130 1.68 -20.96 7.57
C ARG A 130 1.41 -21.50 8.97
N GLU A 131 2.28 -21.24 9.94
CA GLU A 131 2.08 -21.60 11.35
C GLU A 131 0.83 -20.92 11.94
N ILE A 132 0.62 -19.64 11.61
CA ILE A 132 -0.58 -18.90 12.04
C ILE A 132 -1.84 -19.50 11.42
N LEU A 133 -1.82 -19.84 10.13
CA LEU A 133 -2.96 -20.50 9.48
C LEU A 133 -3.26 -21.86 10.09
N ASP A 134 -2.24 -22.63 10.45
CA ASP A 134 -2.40 -23.91 11.13
C ASP A 134 -3.02 -23.73 12.53
N ALA A 135 -2.63 -22.68 13.25
CA ALA A 135 -3.26 -22.32 14.53
C ALA A 135 -4.75 -21.97 14.35
N TYR A 136 -5.13 -21.22 13.30
CA TYR A 136 -6.53 -20.94 13.00
C TYR A 136 -7.31 -22.22 12.64
N LEU A 137 -6.71 -23.13 11.86
CA LEU A 137 -7.31 -24.43 11.57
C LEU A 137 -7.51 -25.24 12.85
N TYR A 138 -6.53 -25.25 13.75
CA TYR A 138 -6.66 -25.90 15.05
C TYR A 138 -7.83 -25.30 15.85
N SER A 139 -7.93 -23.98 15.94
CA SER A 139 -9.05 -23.31 16.60
C SER A 139 -10.41 -23.66 15.99
N ALA A 140 -10.49 -23.77 14.66
CA ALA A 140 -11.71 -24.19 13.96
C ALA A 140 -12.10 -25.63 14.29
N LYS A 141 -11.13 -26.56 14.35
CA LYS A 141 -11.35 -27.96 14.76
C LYS A 141 -11.88 -28.05 16.19
N GLN A 142 -11.33 -27.25 17.10
CA GLN A 142 -11.74 -27.20 18.50
C GLN A 142 -13.02 -26.39 18.74
N LYS A 143 -13.62 -25.81 17.68
CA LYS A 143 -14.79 -24.91 17.76
C LYS A 143 -14.57 -23.73 18.72
N SER A 144 -13.32 -23.32 18.90
CA SER A 144 -12.94 -22.17 19.73
C SER A 144 -13.03 -20.88 18.91
N THR A 145 -13.44 -19.78 19.56
CA THR A 145 -13.44 -18.46 18.93
C THR A 145 -12.01 -18.00 18.73
N ALA A 146 -11.57 -17.95 17.46
CA ALA A 146 -10.32 -17.32 17.12
C ALA A 146 -10.49 -15.80 17.07
N ILE A 147 -9.45 -15.05 17.44
CA ILE A 147 -9.42 -13.60 17.37
C ILE A 147 -8.48 -13.12 16.26
N SER A 148 -8.58 -11.84 15.91
CA SER A 148 -7.62 -11.23 15.00
C SER A 148 -6.21 -11.23 15.61
N ASN A 149 -5.21 -11.26 14.75
CA ASN A 149 -3.83 -11.34 15.17
C ASN A 149 -2.91 -10.55 14.24
N ILE A 150 -1.94 -9.84 14.83
CA ILE A 150 -0.96 -9.05 14.08
C ILE A 150 0.41 -9.66 14.26
N GLN A 151 1.07 -9.88 13.13
CA GLN A 151 2.36 -10.55 13.11
C GLN A 151 3.34 -9.75 12.28
N LYS A 152 4.46 -9.41 12.91
CA LYS A 152 5.63 -8.94 12.18
C LYS A 152 6.24 -10.14 11.44
N ILE A 153 6.27 -10.07 10.11
CA ILE A 153 6.84 -11.12 9.25
C ILE A 153 8.31 -10.80 8.95
N THR A 154 8.60 -9.54 8.66
CA THR A 154 9.97 -9.02 8.49
C THR A 154 10.12 -7.69 9.21
N ASP A 155 11.31 -7.08 9.17
CA ASP A 155 11.50 -5.72 9.68
C ASP A 155 10.67 -4.64 8.97
N THR A 156 10.20 -4.96 7.77
CA THR A 156 9.47 -4.04 6.89
C THR A 156 8.03 -4.46 6.61
N SER A 157 7.57 -5.59 7.13
CA SER A 157 6.22 -6.09 6.85
C SER A 157 5.49 -6.61 8.09
N PHE A 158 4.20 -6.28 8.14
CA PHE A 158 3.25 -6.76 9.11
C PHE A 158 2.12 -7.48 8.38
N VAL A 159 1.52 -8.47 9.04
CA VAL A 159 0.31 -9.14 8.56
C VAL A 159 -0.74 -9.01 9.66
N TYR A 160 -1.91 -8.53 9.29
CA TYR A 160 -3.12 -8.62 10.11
C TYR A 160 -3.94 -9.80 9.60
N ASN A 161 -4.23 -10.74 10.49
CA ASN A 161 -5.11 -11.87 10.23
C ASN A 161 -6.43 -11.66 10.95
N ALA A 162 -7.55 -11.88 10.29
CA ALA A 162 -8.87 -11.89 10.93
C ALA A 162 -9.65 -13.15 10.53
N PRO A 163 -10.09 -13.97 11.49
CA PRO A 163 -10.88 -15.14 11.20
C PRO A 163 -12.26 -14.72 10.70
N VAL A 164 -12.74 -15.39 9.67
CA VAL A 164 -14.10 -15.24 9.17
C VAL A 164 -15.00 -16.20 9.98
N PRO A 165 -16.17 -15.76 10.46
CA PRO A 165 -17.09 -16.64 11.17
C PRO A 165 -17.47 -17.87 10.35
N VAL A 166 -17.45 -19.05 10.98
CA VAL A 166 -17.71 -20.35 10.31
C VAL A 166 -19.12 -20.40 9.71
N ASN A 167 -20.09 -19.74 10.36
CA ASN A 167 -21.48 -19.62 9.91
C ASN A 167 -21.71 -18.45 8.93
N SER A 168 -20.65 -17.78 8.47
CA SER A 168 -20.79 -16.72 7.48
C SER A 168 -21.02 -17.29 6.07
N VAL A 169 -21.73 -16.52 5.25
CA VAL A 169 -21.91 -16.80 3.82
C VAL A 169 -20.57 -16.95 3.11
N ILE A 170 -19.54 -16.21 3.53
CA ILE A 170 -18.19 -16.28 2.95
C ILE A 170 -17.55 -17.65 3.21
N CYS A 171 -17.55 -18.10 4.46
CA CYS A 171 -16.97 -19.40 4.83
C CYS A 171 -17.70 -20.54 4.12
N GLU A 172 -19.03 -20.52 4.13
CA GLU A 172 -19.86 -21.53 3.46
C GLU A 172 -19.59 -21.55 1.94
N ALA A 173 -19.63 -20.38 1.28
CA ALA A 173 -19.49 -20.28 -0.17
C ALA A 173 -18.09 -20.69 -0.66
N CYS A 174 -17.05 -20.27 0.05
CA CYS A 174 -15.68 -20.38 -0.43
C CYS A 174 -14.94 -21.59 0.14
N PHE A 175 -15.33 -22.08 1.32
CA PHE A 175 -14.60 -23.13 2.05
C PHE A 175 -15.51 -24.24 2.60
N GLY A 176 -16.84 -24.17 2.40
CA GLY A 176 -17.81 -25.10 2.99
C GLY A 176 -17.69 -26.56 2.54
N LYS A 177 -16.95 -26.85 1.46
CA LYS A 177 -16.69 -28.23 0.99
C LYS A 177 -15.52 -28.91 1.72
N GLN A 178 -14.84 -28.21 2.60
CA GLN A 178 -13.70 -28.74 3.35
C GLN A 178 -14.19 -29.52 4.57
N GLU A 179 -13.44 -30.56 4.96
CA GLU A 179 -13.69 -31.33 6.20
C GLU A 179 -13.77 -30.43 7.45
N THR A 180 -12.92 -29.40 7.50
CA THR A 180 -12.98 -28.35 8.52
C THR A 180 -13.03 -27.01 7.81
N PRO A 181 -14.23 -26.45 7.58
CA PRO A 181 -14.37 -25.13 6.98
C PRO A 181 -13.79 -24.07 7.91
N PHE A 182 -12.80 -23.33 7.41
CA PHE A 182 -12.34 -22.10 8.02
C PHE A 182 -11.84 -21.16 6.94
N ALA A 183 -11.90 -19.86 7.23
CA ALA A 183 -11.37 -18.83 6.36
C ALA A 183 -10.76 -17.73 7.20
N VAL A 184 -9.67 -17.15 6.69
CA VAL A 184 -8.93 -16.07 7.36
C VAL A 184 -8.65 -14.98 6.34
N TRP A 185 -9.05 -13.75 6.67
CA TRP A 185 -8.56 -12.58 5.98
C TRP A 185 -7.10 -12.37 6.30
N HIS A 186 -6.28 -12.31 5.27
CA HIS A 186 -4.87 -11.92 5.35
C HIS A 186 -4.72 -10.53 4.74
N LEU A 187 -4.21 -9.59 5.54
CA LEU A 187 -3.90 -8.23 5.12
C LEU A 187 -2.41 -7.95 5.36
N GLY A 188 -1.62 -7.94 4.30
CA GLY A 188 -0.20 -7.60 4.33
C GLY A 188 0.04 -6.09 4.25
N PHE A 189 0.78 -5.56 5.21
CA PHE A 189 1.14 -4.16 5.34
C PHE A 189 2.63 -3.95 5.16
N ASN A 190 3.01 -2.97 4.33
CA ASN A 190 4.37 -2.44 4.33
C ASN A 190 4.54 -1.41 5.45
N LYS A 191 5.60 -1.54 6.26
CA LYS A 191 5.92 -0.62 7.36
C LYS A 191 5.99 0.83 6.90
N ARG A 192 6.60 1.12 5.75
CA ARG A 192 6.70 2.48 5.19
C ARG A 192 5.32 3.09 4.96
N GLU A 193 4.42 2.29 4.42
CA GLU A 193 3.06 2.69 4.08
C GLU A 193 2.19 2.94 5.31
N VAL A 194 2.40 2.19 6.38
CA VAL A 194 1.76 2.44 7.68
C VAL A 194 2.30 3.75 8.28
N VAL A 195 3.63 3.91 8.36
CA VAL A 195 4.31 5.11 8.89
C VAL A 195 3.88 6.39 8.16
N ARG A 196 3.76 6.33 6.82
CA ARG A 196 3.29 7.45 5.99
C ARG A 196 1.94 7.97 6.48
N ARG A 197 1.03 7.07 6.86
CA ARG A 197 -0.36 7.39 7.21
C ARG A 197 -0.56 7.79 8.67
N MET A 198 0.34 7.40 9.57
CA MET A 198 0.30 7.80 10.99
C MET A 198 0.43 9.32 11.21
N GLY A 199 1.11 10.01 10.29
CA GLY A 199 1.25 11.47 10.33
C GLY A 199 -0.09 12.23 10.18
N ASN A 200 -1.09 11.60 9.57
CA ASN A 200 -2.42 12.20 9.39
C ASN A 200 -3.32 12.00 10.63
N THR A 201 -3.03 11.01 11.47
CA THR A 201 -3.87 10.64 12.62
C THR A 201 -3.58 11.50 13.86
N LYS A 202 -2.30 11.86 14.11
CA LYS A 202 -1.94 12.70 15.28
C LYS A 202 -2.51 14.12 15.19
N LYS A 203 -2.60 14.70 13.99
CA LYS A 203 -3.22 16.03 13.78
C LYS A 203 -4.72 16.07 14.08
N LYS A 204 -5.44 14.94 13.94
CA LYS A 204 -6.88 14.86 14.22
C LYS A 204 -7.22 14.66 15.70
N LYS A 205 -6.30 14.15 16.52
CA LYS A 205 -6.49 13.98 17.98
C LYS A 205 -6.23 15.26 18.78
N GLN A 206 -5.66 16.29 18.14
CA GLN A 206 -5.30 17.58 18.76
C GLN A 206 -6.17 18.75 18.25
N SER A 207 -7.27 18.46 17.54
CA SER A 207 -8.26 19.44 17.07
C SER A 207 -9.63 19.13 17.65
#